data_AF-A0A8T3SYV9-F1
#
_entry.id   AF-A0A8T3SYV9-F1
#
_cell.length_a   1.000
_cell.length_b   1.000
_cell.length_c   1.000
_cell.angle_alpha   90.00
_cell.angle_beta   90.00
_cell.angle_gamma   90.00
#
_symmetry.space_group_name_H-M   'P 1'
#
loop_
_entity.id
_entity.type
_entity.pdbx_description
1 polymer ?
#
loop_
_entity_poly.entity_id
_entity_poly.type
_entity_poly.pdbx_seq_one_letter_code
_entity_poly.pdbx_strand_id
1 'polypeptide(L)' 'MTDQIGVIGAGAWGTTLAVLLADAQRPVSLWTHSPEAAERLAHARTNERYLPGVVFPPNLRM' A
#
# COMPACT_ATOMS: atom_id res chain seq x y z
N MET A 1 -5.87 -3.74 -21.57
CA MET A 1 -6.25 -4.05 -20.18
C MET A 1 -5.12 -3.55 -19.29
N THR A 2 -5.42 -2.75 -18.28
CA THR A 2 -4.42 -2.27 -17.31
C THR A 2 -4.27 -3.34 -16.23
N ASP A 3 -3.11 -3.99 -16.15
CA ASP A 3 -2.76 -5.00 -15.13
C ASP A 3 -2.53 -4.33 -13.77
N GLN A 4 -3.60 -3.85 -13.13
CA GLN A 4 -3.55 -3.27 -11.79
C GLN A 4 -3.91 -4.32 -10.73
N ILE A 5 -3.10 -4.40 -9.67
CA ILE A 5 -3.31 -5.34 -8.57
C ILE A 5 -3.94 -4.62 -7.39
N GLY A 6 -5.06 -5.14 -6.88
CA GLY A 6 -5.68 -4.68 -5.64
C GLY A 6 -5.28 -5.57 -4.46
N VAL A 7 -4.79 -4.96 -3.38
CA VAL A 7 -4.54 -5.64 -2.10
C VAL A 7 -5.54 -5.14 -1.07
N ILE A 8 -6.42 -6.03 -0.62
CA ILE A 8 -7.49 -5.68 0.32
C ILE A 8 -6.99 -5.92 1.75
N GLY A 9 -6.76 -4.83 2.48
CA GLY A 9 -6.36 -4.82 3.89
C GLY A 9 -4.99 -4.18 4.11
N ALA A 10 -4.95 -3.05 4.81
CA ALA A 10 -3.72 -2.32 5.16
C ALA A 10 -3.12 -2.71 6.53
N GLY A 11 -3.19 -4.00 6.88
CA GLY A 11 -2.46 -4.57 8.02
C GLY A 11 -1.03 -4.97 7.64
N ALA A 12 -0.27 -5.57 8.56
CA ALA A 12 1.14 -5.91 8.35
C ALA A 12 1.39 -6.65 7.03
N TRP A 13 0.78 -7.82 6.84
CA TRP A 13 0.99 -8.62 5.63
C TRP A 13 0.42 -8.01 4.36
N GLY A 14 -0.73 -7.33 4.43
CA GLY A 14 -1.31 -6.69 3.24
C GLY A 14 -0.45 -5.51 2.77
N THR A 15 0.09 -4.72 3.70
CA THR A 15 1.06 -3.68 3.37
C THR A 15 2.36 -4.27 2.83
N THR A 16 2.92 -5.32 3.44
CA THR A 16 4.12 -5.99 2.94
C THR A 16 3.93 -6.50 1.51
N LEU A 17 2.82 -7.20 1.23
CA LEU A 17 2.53 -7.70 -0.12
C LEU A 17 2.38 -6.57 -1.13
N ALA A 18 1.68 -5.49 -0.76
CA ALA A 18 1.51 -4.35 -1.64
C ALA A 18 2.86 -3.70 -1.99
N VAL A 19 3.75 -3.54 -1.01
CA VAL A 19 5.11 -3.01 -1.22
C VAL A 19 5.92 -3.93 -2.13
N LEU A 20 5.96 -5.24 -1.86
CA LEU A 20 6.73 -6.19 -2.68
C LEU A 20 6.24 -6.23 -4.13
N LEU A 21 4.92 -6.17 -4.36
CA LEU A 21 4.34 -6.14 -5.70
C LEU A 21 4.65 -4.82 -6.42
N ALA A 22 4.66 -3.71 -5.68
CA ALA A 22 5.03 -2.42 -6.22
C ALA A 22 6.54 -2.34 -6.55
N ASP A 23 7.41 -2.90 -5.70
CA ASP A 23 8.85 -3.02 -5.98
C ASP A 23 9.11 -3.88 -7.23
N ALA A 24 8.28 -4.91 -7.47
CA ALA A 24 8.25 -5.69 -8.71
C ALA A 24 7.67 -4.93 -9.92
N GLN A 25 7.59 -3.59 -9.85
CA GLN A 25 7.16 -2.67 -10.91
C GLN A 25 5.72 -2.88 -11.39
N ARG A 26 4.85 -3.48 -10.55
CA ARG A 26 3.41 -3.61 -10.85
C ARG A 26 2.64 -2.40 -10.31
N PRO A 27 1.61 -1.88 -11.00
CA PRO A 27 0.69 -0.90 -10.42
C PRO A 27 -0.14 -1.55 -9.29
N VAL A 28 -0.09 -0.99 -8.08
CA VAL A 28 -0.76 -1.58 -6.91
C VAL A 28 -1.67 -0.56 -6.22
N SER A 29 -2.86 -0.99 -5.83
CA SER A 29 -3.76 -0.27 -4.93
C SER A 29 -3.92 -1.03 -3.61
N LEU A 30 -3.57 -0.40 -2.49
CA LEU A 30 -3.71 -0.92 -1.14
C LEU A 30 -4.98 -0.36 -0.50
N TRP A 31 -6.00 -1.20 -0.37
CA TRP A 31 -7.28 -0.80 0.18
C TRP A 31 -7.35 -0.99 1.70
N THR A 32 -8.07 -0.08 2.36
CA THR A 32 -8.45 -0.17 3.77
C THR A 32 -9.90 0.26 3.95
N HIS A 33 -10.57 -0.28 4.97
CA HIS A 33 -11.97 0.01 5.25
C HIS A 33 -12.21 1.43 5.80
N SER A 34 -11.17 2.12 6.27
CA SER A 34 -11.24 3.46 6.86
C SER A 34 -10.68 4.49 5.87
N PRO A 35 -11.50 5.45 5.38
CA PRO A 35 -11.03 6.52 4.50
C PRO A 35 -9.91 7.35 5.13
N GLU A 36 -10.03 7.67 6.42
CA GLU A 36 -9.00 8.39 7.17
C GLU A 36 -7.68 7.61 7.21
N ALA A 37 -7.73 6.28 7.33
CA ALA A 37 -6.53 5.46 7.25
C ALA A 37 -5.91 5.48 5.85
N ALA A 38 -6.73 5.41 4.79
CA ALA A 38 -6.26 5.51 3.42
C ALA A 38 -5.55 6.85 3.17
N GLU A 39 -6.16 7.96 3.60
CA GLU A 39 -5.58 9.30 3.49
C GLU A 39 -4.27 9.41 4.26
N ARG A 40 -4.22 8.96 5.53
CA ARG A 40 -2.98 8.98 6.31
C ARG A 40 -1.86 8.20 5.63
N LEU A 41 -2.15 7.01 5.13
CA LEU A 41 -1.18 6.17 4.43
C LEU A 41 -0.73 6.82 3.11
N ALA A 42 -1.64 7.42 2.35
CA ALA A 42 -1.35 8.11 1.11
C ALA A 42 -0.45 9.34 1.32
N HIS A 43 -0.67 10.11 2.38
CA HIS A 43 0.15 11.28 2.72
C HIS A 43 1.49 10.88 3.34
N ALA A 44 1.49 9.98 4.32
CA ALA A 44 2.69 9.58 5.03
C ALA A 44 3.65 8.74 4.17
N ARG A 45 3.11 8.04 3.15
CA ARG A 45 3.87 7.12 2.29
C ARG A 45 4.61 6.04 3.09
N THR A 46 4.08 5.66 4.25
CA THR A 46 4.55 4.58 5.13
C THR A 46 3.36 4.05 5.94
N ASN A 47 3.46 2.82 6.43
CA ASN A 47 2.56 2.28 7.44
C ASN A 47 3.33 2.02 8.73
N GLU A 48 3.74 3.09 9.43
CA GLU A 48 4.59 2.98 10.61
C GLU A 48 4.01 2.08 11.72
N ARG A 49 2.68 1.94 11.76
CA ARG A 49 1.98 1.05 12.70
C ARG A 49 2.20 -0.43 12.41
N TYR A 50 2.27 -0.83 11.14
CA TYR A 50 2.23 -2.24 10.73
C TYR A 50 3.47 -2.70 9.95
N LEU A 51 4.25 -1.76 9.41
CA LEU A 51 5.50 -2.00 8.68
C LEU A 51 6.46 -0.80 8.88
N PRO A 52 7.03 -0.65 10.09
CA PRO A 52 7.85 0.51 10.44
C PRO A 52 9.13 0.59 9.60
N GLY A 53 9.52 1.82 9.24
CA GLY A 53 10.74 2.10 8.48
C GLY A 53 10.67 1.76 6.98
N VAL A 54 9.53 1.33 6.45
CA VAL A 54 9.36 1.03 5.02
C VAL A 54 8.57 2.13 4.32
N VAL A 55 9.21 2.78 3.34
CA VAL A 55 8.58 3.79 2.50
C VAL A 55 7.89 3.12 1.31
N PHE A 56 6.68 3.58 0.99
CA PHE A 56 5.87 3.06 -0.09
C PHE A 56 6.40 3.46 -1.48
N PRO A 57 6.65 2.48 -2.37
CA PRO A 57 7.04 2.76 -3.75
C PRO A 57 6.02 3.63 -4.49
N PRO A 58 6.44 4.53 -5.40
CA PRO A 58 5.57 5.56 -5.99
C PRO A 58 4.37 5.01 -6.79
N ASN A 59 4.44 3.75 -7.22
CA ASN A 59 3.39 3.01 -7.91
C ASN A 59 2.42 2.26 -6.98
N LEU A 60 2.60 2.35 -5.67
CA LEU A 60 1.63 1.92 -4.65
C LEU A 60 0.70 3.09 -4.31
N ARG A 61 -0.60 2.91 -4.53
CA ARG A 61 -1.68 3.86 -4.26
C ARG A 61 -2.62 3.32 -3.19
N MET A 62 -3.47 4.17 -2.64
CA MET A 62 -4.48 3.82 -1.63
C MET A 62 -5.86 3.95 -2.26
#